data_AF-A0A7J5EZQ9-F1
#
_entry.id   AF-A0A7J5EZQ9-F1
#
_cell.length_a   1.000
_cell.length_b   1.000
_cell.length_c   1.000
_cell.angle_alpha   90.00
_cell.angle_beta   90.00
_cell.angle_gamma   90.00
#
_symmetry.space_group_name_H-M   'P 1'
#
loop_
_entity.id
_entity.type
_entity.pdbx_description
1 polymer ?
#
loop_
_entity_poly.entity_id
_entity_poly.type
_entity_poly.pdbx_seq_one_letter_code
_entity_poly.pdbx_strand_id
1 'polypeptide(L)'
;MNRQKLEEMMEFLYANRAPALPPEALAEVFDRLVWCLEDNGSVLLSVREDWLRSDDRERVEIALTMDEAYPFHSEDDMLQAFEAISARWPDLRGRCEQLIERRRTGR
;
A
#
# COMPACT_ATOMS: atom_id res chain seq x y z
N MET A 1 -13.49 -12.80 -6.34
CA MET A 1 -13.87 -11.84 -5.28
C MET A 1 -14.42 -10.52 -5.84
N ASN A 2 -15.35 -9.86 -5.14
CA ASN A 2 -15.92 -8.56 -5.55
C ASN A 2 -15.05 -7.40 -5.04
N ARG A 3 -14.46 -6.61 -5.95
CA ARG A 3 -13.60 -5.45 -5.63
C ARG A 3 -14.27 -4.45 -4.71
N GLN A 4 -15.52 -4.08 -4.98
CA GLN A 4 -16.23 -3.09 -4.19
C GLN A 4 -16.34 -3.51 -2.72
N LYS A 5 -16.66 -4.77 -2.45
CA LYS A 5 -16.75 -5.28 -1.07
C LYS A 5 -15.41 -5.26 -0.34
N LEU A 6 -14.32 -5.50 -1.06
CA LEU A 6 -12.98 -5.51 -0.47
C LEU A 6 -12.51 -4.09 -0.18
N GLU A 7 -12.77 -3.15 -1.09
CA GLU A 7 -12.53 -1.72 -0.88
C GLU A 7 -13.33 -1.22 0.33
N GLU A 8 -14.63 -1.52 0.40
CA GLU A 8 -15.47 -1.19 1.56
C GLU A 8 -14.92 -1.76 2.88
N MET A 9 -14.36 -2.98 2.86
CA MET A 9 -13.72 -3.58 4.02
C MET A 9 -12.42 -2.86 4.41
N MET A 10 -11.54 -2.56 3.44
CA MET A 10 -10.30 -1.82 3.70
C MET A 10 -10.59 -0.43 4.24
N GLU A 11 -11.58 0.25 3.67
CA GLU A 11 -12.06 1.55 4.12
C GLU A 11 -12.70 1.48 5.51
N PHE A 12 -13.46 0.43 5.80
CA PHE A 12 -14.01 0.21 7.13
C PHE A 12 -12.89 0.03 8.17
N LEU A 13 -11.87 -0.78 7.88
CA LEU A 13 -10.73 -1.02 8.77
C LEU A 13 -9.89 0.25 8.95
N TYR A 14 -9.67 1.00 7.88
CA TYR A 14 -9.04 2.31 7.95
C TYR A 14 -9.87 3.24 8.85
N ALA A 15 -11.10 3.57 8.47
CA ALA A 15 -11.93 4.56 9.17
C ALA A 15 -12.21 4.24 10.65
N ASN A 16 -12.21 2.96 11.03
CA ASN A 16 -12.51 2.50 12.40
C ASN A 16 -11.29 1.99 13.17
N ARG A 17 -10.07 2.25 12.67
CA ARG A 17 -8.84 1.93 13.41
C ARG A 17 -8.79 2.68 14.74
N ALA A 18 -8.09 2.11 15.72
CA ALA A 18 -7.86 2.82 16.98
C ALA A 18 -7.08 4.14 16.69
N PRO A 19 -7.42 5.28 17.32
CA PRO A 19 -6.81 6.58 16.98
C PRO A 19 -5.28 6.65 17.16
N ALA A 20 -4.72 5.79 18.01
CA ALA A 20 -3.28 5.71 18.26
C ALA A 20 -2.62 4.50 17.56
N LEU A 21 -3.35 3.84 16.64
CA LEU A 21 -2.81 2.72 15.89
C LEU A 21 -1.75 3.26 14.91
N PRO A 22 -0.49 2.80 14.98
CA PRO A 22 0.52 3.21 14.03
C PRO A 22 0.21 2.63 12.63
N PRO A 23 0.57 3.34 11.53
CA PRO A 23 0.33 2.87 10.16
C PRO A 23 0.78 1.43 9.89
N GLU A 24 1.93 1.03 10.46
CA GLU A 24 2.52 -0.30 10.37
C GLU A 24 1.56 -1.39 10.83
N ALA A 25 0.80 -1.14 11.90
CA ALA A 25 -0.08 -2.16 12.46
C ALA A 25 -1.29 -2.45 11.56
N LEU A 26 -1.81 -1.44 10.85
CA LEU A 26 -2.88 -1.65 9.87
C LEU A 26 -2.34 -2.25 8.57
N ALA A 27 -1.14 -1.84 8.14
CA ALA A 27 -0.45 -2.47 7.00
C ALA A 27 -0.26 -3.97 7.23
N GLU A 28 0.18 -4.37 8.42
CA GLU A 28 0.41 -5.78 8.80
C GLU A 28 -0.90 -6.61 8.78
N VAL A 29 -2.06 -5.99 9.00
CA VAL A 29 -3.37 -6.65 8.84
C VAL A 29 -3.66 -6.89 7.37
N PHE A 30 -3.47 -5.88 6.53
CA PHE A 30 -3.68 -6.02 5.08
C PHE A 30 -2.72 -7.01 4.44
N ASP A 31 -1.46 -7.03 4.86
CA ASP A 31 -0.46 -8.01 4.45
C ASP A 31 -0.91 -9.45 4.75
N ARG A 32 -1.41 -9.72 5.96
CA ARG A 32 -1.97 -11.05 6.28
C ARG A 32 -3.16 -11.40 5.42
N LEU A 33 -4.03 -10.43 5.12
CA LEU A 33 -5.19 -10.66 4.27
C LEU A 33 -4.81 -11.03 2.83
N VAL A 34 -3.66 -10.58 2.30
CA VAL A 34 -3.17 -11.00 0.97
C VAL A 34 -3.15 -12.52 0.84
N TRP A 35 -2.70 -13.24 1.88
CA TRP A 35 -2.63 -14.71 1.86
C TRP A 35 -3.91 -15.43 2.30
N CYS A 36 -4.84 -14.73 2.95
CA CYS A 36 -6.10 -15.32 3.42
C CYS A 36 -7.20 -15.34 2.35
N LEU A 37 -7.04 -14.58 1.26
CA LEU A 37 -8.07 -14.39 0.25
C LEU A 37 -7.90 -15.37 -0.93
N GLU A 38 -9.03 -15.75 -1.55
CA GLU A 38 -9.07 -16.76 -2.62
C GLU A 38 -8.22 -16.39 -3.86
N ASP A 39 -8.00 -15.09 -4.08
CA ASP A 39 -7.29 -14.53 -5.23
C ASP A 39 -5.82 -14.17 -4.90
N ASN A 40 -5.30 -14.66 -3.77
CA ASN A 40 -3.99 -14.30 -3.23
C ASN A 40 -3.80 -12.78 -3.12
N GLY A 41 -4.87 -12.05 -2.76
CA GLY A 41 -4.83 -10.62 -2.50
C GLY A 41 -4.73 -9.75 -3.75
N SER A 42 -4.90 -10.29 -4.96
CA SER A 42 -4.83 -9.51 -6.20
C SER A 42 -5.74 -8.28 -6.17
N VAL A 43 -6.98 -8.42 -5.72
CA VAL A 43 -7.92 -7.29 -5.60
C VAL A 43 -7.51 -6.34 -4.47
N LEU A 44 -6.94 -6.83 -3.38
CA LEU A 44 -6.46 -6.01 -2.25
C LEU A 44 -5.31 -5.09 -2.70
N LEU A 45 -4.34 -5.67 -3.42
CA LEU A 45 -3.19 -4.95 -3.96
C LEU A 45 -3.60 -3.91 -5.00
N SER A 46 -4.68 -4.16 -5.75
CA SER A 46 -5.27 -3.15 -6.62
C SER A 46 -5.86 -1.96 -5.85
N VAL A 47 -6.44 -2.15 -4.66
CA VAL A 47 -6.94 -1.03 -3.83
C VAL A 47 -5.78 -0.28 -3.18
N ARG A 48 -4.75 -1.01 -2.74
CA ARG A 48 -3.47 -0.42 -2.27
C ARG A 48 -2.87 0.50 -3.33
N GLU A 49 -2.89 0.09 -4.59
CA GLU A 49 -2.44 0.90 -5.72
C GLU A 49 -3.19 2.23 -5.87
N ASP A 50 -4.51 2.23 -5.63
CA ASP A 50 -5.31 3.45 -5.63
C ASP A 50 -4.95 4.34 -4.44
N TRP A 51 -4.72 3.75 -3.27
CA TRP A 51 -4.27 4.48 -2.08
C TRP A 51 -2.92 5.17 -2.30
N LEU A 52 -1.95 4.51 -2.94
CA LEU A 52 -0.65 5.11 -3.29
C LEU A 52 -0.78 6.31 -4.23
N ARG A 53 -1.84 6.37 -5.04
CA ARG A 53 -2.12 7.49 -5.96
C ARG A 53 -3.05 8.57 -5.36
N SER A 54 -3.51 8.37 -4.13
CA SER A 54 -4.47 9.26 -3.48
C SER A 54 -3.82 10.51 -2.87
N ASP A 55 -4.65 11.48 -2.50
CA ASP A 55 -4.21 12.69 -1.78
C ASP A 55 -4.23 12.50 -0.24
N ASP A 56 -4.59 11.32 0.27
CA ASP A 56 -4.63 11.01 1.69
C ASP A 56 -3.26 10.46 2.14
N ARG A 57 -2.50 11.29 2.85
CA ARG A 57 -1.15 10.96 3.34
C ARG A 57 -1.13 9.67 4.15
N GLU A 58 -2.13 9.44 4.99
CA GLU A 58 -2.12 8.28 5.90
C GLU A 58 -2.42 6.99 5.14
N ARG A 59 -3.35 7.02 4.18
CA ARG A 59 -3.56 5.88 3.26
C ARG A 59 -2.29 5.56 2.47
N VAL A 60 -1.58 6.59 1.99
CA VAL A 60 -0.30 6.42 1.29
C VAL A 60 0.75 5.81 2.20
N GLU A 61 0.88 6.30 3.43
CA GLU A 61 1.83 5.79 4.43
C GLU A 61 1.56 4.31 4.76
N ILE A 62 0.31 3.93 5.00
CA ILE A 62 -0.10 2.53 5.20
C ILE A 62 0.24 1.69 3.96
N ALA A 63 -0.14 2.15 2.77
CA ALA A 63 0.09 1.42 1.52
C ALA A 63 1.58 1.25 1.17
N LEU A 64 2.43 2.22 1.51
CA LEU A 64 3.88 2.09 1.39
C LEU A 64 4.47 1.12 2.41
N THR A 65 3.82 0.95 3.56
CA THR A 65 4.32 0.11 4.65
C THR A 65 4.03 -1.38 4.44
N MET A 66 3.01 -1.71 3.65
CA MET A 66 2.71 -3.09 3.25
C MET A 66 3.89 -3.76 2.52
N ASP A 67 4.27 -4.97 2.94
CA ASP A 67 5.50 -5.67 2.51
C ASP A 67 5.25 -6.97 1.72
N GLU A 68 4.04 -7.52 1.67
CA GLU A 68 3.80 -8.88 1.12
C GLU A 68 3.85 -8.98 -0.40
N ALA A 69 3.71 -7.87 -1.12
CA ALA A 69 3.78 -7.87 -2.58
C ALA A 69 4.35 -6.56 -3.13
N TYR A 70 4.89 -6.66 -4.34
CA TYR A 70 5.32 -5.48 -5.09
C TYR A 70 4.08 -4.64 -5.48
N PRO A 71 4.10 -3.33 -5.19
CA PRO A 71 2.91 -2.49 -5.27
C PRO A 71 2.45 -2.15 -6.68
N PHE A 72 3.24 -2.42 -7.73
CA PHE A 72 2.86 -2.10 -9.10
C PHE A 72 3.29 -3.21 -10.07
N HIS A 73 2.51 -3.35 -11.16
CA HIS A 73 2.82 -4.26 -12.25
C HIS A 73 3.99 -3.77 -13.14
N SER A 74 4.18 -2.46 -13.27
CA SER A 74 5.24 -1.82 -14.07
C SER A 74 6.25 -1.10 -13.17
N GLU A 75 7.53 -1.20 -13.51
CA GLU A 75 8.58 -0.42 -12.84
C GLU A 75 8.40 1.08 -13.09
N ASP A 76 8.02 1.47 -14.31
CA ASP A 76 7.81 2.88 -14.66
C ASP A 76 6.65 3.49 -13.85
N ASP A 77 5.55 2.75 -13.69
CA ASP A 77 4.40 3.19 -12.89
C ASP A 77 4.78 3.36 -11.40
N MET A 78 5.60 2.44 -10.89
CA MET A 78 6.12 2.52 -9.52
C MET A 78 7.01 3.76 -9.34
N LEU A 79 7.96 3.97 -10.25
CA LEU A 79 8.88 5.09 -10.18
C LEU A 79 8.12 6.42 -10.26
N GLN A 80 7.15 6.53 -11.17
CA GLN A 80 6.33 7.73 -11.30
C GLN A 80 5.51 8.01 -10.03
N ALA A 81 4.84 6.98 -9.48
CA ALA A 81 4.05 7.13 -8.25
C ALA A 81 4.93 7.51 -7.05
N PHE A 82 6.09 6.86 -6.90
CA PHE A 82 7.00 7.12 -5.78
C PHE A 82 7.71 8.46 -5.90
N GLU A 83 8.01 8.93 -7.11
CA GLU A 83 8.51 10.28 -7.33
C GLU A 83 7.46 11.32 -6.93
N ALA A 84 6.20 11.13 -7.33
CA ALA A 84 5.09 12.00 -6.95
C ALA A 84 4.87 12.02 -5.42
N ILE A 85 4.88 10.86 -4.77
CA ILE A 85 4.79 10.73 -3.31
C ILE A 85 5.97 11.45 -2.65
N SER A 86 7.21 11.21 -3.10
CA SER A 86 8.42 11.79 -2.50
C SER A 86 8.54 13.30 -2.72
N ALA A 87 7.92 13.83 -3.78
CA ALA A 87 7.82 15.26 -4.03
C ALA A 87 6.78 15.93 -3.11
N ARG A 88 5.65 15.25 -2.86
CA ARG A 88 4.57 15.76 -2.02
C ARG A 88 4.84 15.61 -0.53
N TRP A 89 5.39 14.47 -0.11
CA TRP A 89 5.68 14.11 1.28
C TRP A 89 7.14 13.67 1.40
N PRO A 90 8.08 14.62 1.57
CA PRO A 90 9.52 14.34 1.60
C PRO A 90 9.94 13.36 2.70
N ASP A 91 9.18 13.26 3.78
CA ASP A 91 9.36 12.31 4.88
C ASP A 91 9.13 10.84 4.47
N LEU A 92 8.31 10.59 3.45
CA LEU A 92 8.06 9.25 2.91
C LEU A 92 9.13 8.79 1.89
N ARG A 93 10.00 9.70 1.44
CA ARG A 93 11.02 9.43 0.42
C ARG A 93 11.90 8.23 0.75
N GLY A 94 12.37 8.13 1.99
CA GLY A 94 13.25 7.04 2.42
C GLY A 94 12.60 5.67 2.23
N ARG A 95 11.27 5.58 2.44
CA ARG A 95 10.54 4.34 2.22
C ARG A 95 10.35 4.02 0.73
N CYS A 96 10.05 5.03 -0.08
CA CYS A 96 9.99 4.88 -1.54
C CYS A 96 11.31 4.37 -2.12
N GLU A 97 12.44 4.94 -1.69
CA GLU A 97 13.78 4.54 -2.15
C GLU A 97 14.12 3.09 -1.76
N GLN A 98 13.78 2.68 -0.53
CA GLN A 98 13.95 1.29 -0.09
C GLN A 98 13.16 0.29 -0.95
N LEU A 99 11.92 0.61 -1.30
CA LEU A 99 11.08 -0.25 -2.15
C LEU A 99 11.64 -0.36 -3.58
N ILE A 100 12.17 0.72 -4.14
CA ILE A 100 12.88 0.72 -5.44
C ILE A 100 14.13 -0.17 -5.38
N GLU A 101 14.91 -0.07 -4.30
CA GLU A 101 16.12 -0.87 -4.15
C GLU A 101 15.82 -2.37 -3.99
N ARG A 102 14.79 -2.73 -3.23
CA ARG A 102 14.31 -4.12 -3.13
C ARG A 102 13.96 -4.68 -4.51
N ARG A 103 13.22 -3.91 -5.33
CA ARG A 103 12.86 -4.29 -6.71
C ARG A 103 14.08 -4.62 -7.57
N ARG A 104 15.11 -3.78 -7.50
CA ARG A 104 16.34 -3.95 -8.28
C ARG A 104 17.18 -5.15 -7.81
N THR A 105 17.13 -5.47 -6.53
CA THR A 105 17.94 -6.53 -5.93
C THR A 105 17.24 -7.90 -5.92
N GLY A 106 15.96 -7.97 -6.29
CA GLY A 106 15.18 -9.21 -6.34
C GLY A 106 14.98 -9.87 -4.98
N ARG A 107 15.08 -9.09 -3.90
CA ARG A 107 14.81 -9.50 -2.53
C ARG A 107 13.45 -8.99 -2.06
#